data_AF-A0A850T1S0-F1
#
_entry.id   AF-A0A850T1S0-F1
#
_cell.length_a   1.000
_cell.length_b   1.000
_cell.length_c   1.000
_cell.angle_alpha   90.00
_cell.angle_beta   90.00
_cell.angle_gamma   90.00
#
_symmetry.space_group_name_H-M   'P 1'
#
loop_
_entity.id
_entity.type
_entity.pdbx_description
1 polymer ?
#
loop_
_entity_poly.entity_id
_entity_poly.type
_entity_poly.pdbx_seq_one_letter_code
_entity_poly.pdbx_strand_id
1 'polypeptide(L)' 'MVWPFNFLTEIRKMIDGRRPLESRAENAAEGCSSQDMIVWSADDEPVKAGRQPVAIFV' A
#
# COMPACT_ATOMS: atom_id res chain seq x y z
N MET A 1 -6.37 13.44 -2.72
CA MET A 1 -5.64 12.17 -2.86
C MET A 1 -6.58 11.06 -2.39
N VAL A 2 -6.98 10.14 -3.26
CA VAL A 2 -7.84 8.99 -2.88
C VAL A 2 -7.00 7.72 -3.05
N TRP A 3 -6.99 6.87 -2.04
CA TRP A 3 -6.20 5.62 -2.04
C TRP A 3 -7.12 4.42 -2.18
N PRO A 4 -7.14 3.76 -3.35
CA PRO A 4 -7.83 2.49 -3.49
C PRO A 4 -7.04 1.40 -2.77
N PHE A 5 -7.73 0.62 -1.93
CA PHE A 5 -7.19 -0.56 -1.29
C PHE A 5 -8.06 -1.78 -1.57
N ASN A 6 -7.42 -2.90 -1.86
CA ASN A 6 -8.01 -4.21 -1.76
C ASN A 6 -7.78 -4.73 -0.33
N PHE A 7 -8.84 -5.21 0.31
CA PHE A 7 -8.75 -5.96 1.55
C PHE A 7 -8.55 -7.43 1.23
N LEU A 8 -7.45 -8.00 1.69
CA LEU A 8 -7.03 -9.37 1.34
C LEU A 8 -7.42 -10.39 2.42
N THR A 9 -7.94 -9.89 3.55
CA THR A 9 -8.34 -10.70 4.70
C THR A 9 -9.57 -10.09 5.38
N GLU A 10 -10.21 -10.87 6.25
CA GLU A 10 -11.37 -10.45 7.04
C GLU A 10 -11.03 -9.32 8.02
N ILE A 11 -11.96 -8.38 8.19
CA ILE A 11 -11.72 -7.15 8.97
C ILE A 11 -11.34 -7.43 10.42
N ARG A 12 -11.85 -8.51 11.01
CA ARG A 12 -11.52 -8.90 12.39
C ARG A 12 -10.05 -9.24 12.58
N LYS A 13 -9.35 -9.72 11.56
CA LYS A 13 -7.90 -9.99 11.61
C LYS A 13 -7.04 -8.71 11.53
N MET A 14 -7.67 -7.56 11.25
CA MET A 14 -6.97 -6.27 11.07
C MET A 14 -6.98 -5.37 12.32
N ILE A 15 -7.63 -5.76 13.43
CA ILE A 15 -7.99 -4.82 14.52
C ILE A 15 -6.82 -4.46 15.46
N ASP A 16 -5.64 -5.10 15.35
CA ASP A 16 -4.63 -4.93 16.40
C ASP A 16 -3.39 -4.15 15.94
N GLY A 17 -3.12 -2.99 16.56
CA GLY A 17 -1.79 -2.36 16.63
C GLY A 17 -1.20 -1.73 15.37
N ARG A 18 0.08 -1.32 15.48
CA ARG A 18 0.90 -0.85 14.34
C ARG A 18 1.22 -2.04 13.44
N ARG A 19 1.12 -1.86 12.13
CA ARG A 19 1.43 -2.90 11.13
C ARG A 19 2.58 -2.44 10.23
N PRO A 20 3.46 -3.36 9.80
CA PRO A 20 4.42 -3.06 8.76
C PRO A 20 3.69 -2.64 7.48
N LEU A 21 4.16 -1.56 6.88
CA LEU A 21 3.78 -1.14 5.54
C LEU A 21 5.03 -1.16 4.68
N GLU A 22 5.01 -2.00 3.65
CA GLU A 22 5.98 -1.96 2.58
C GLU A 22 5.48 -1.02 1.50
N SER A 23 6.37 -0.15 1.01
CA SER A 23 6.08 0.68 -0.15
C SER A 23 7.20 0.61 -1.17
N ARG A 24 6.83 0.48 -2.44
CA ARG A 24 7.75 0.40 -3.57
C ARG A 24 7.29 1.32 -4.69
N ALA A 25 8.21 2.12 -5.21
CA ALA A 25 8.01 2.82 -6.48
C ALA A 25 8.50 1.92 -7.62
N GLU A 26 7.67 1.68 -8.63
CA GLU A 26 8.02 0.81 -9.75
C GLU A 26 8.45 1.56 -11.01
N ASN A 27 7.79 2.69 -11.30
CA ASN A 27 8.05 3.49 -12.51
C ASN A 27 8.03 4.97 -12.16
N ALA A 28 8.85 5.77 -12.86
CA ALA A 28 8.87 7.22 -12.77
C ALA A 28 9.12 7.80 -14.17
N ALA A 29 8.14 8.54 -14.71
CA ALA A 29 8.22 9.18 -16.02
C ALA A 29 7.22 10.33 -16.10
N GLU A 30 7.51 11.33 -16.93
CA GLU A 30 6.58 12.43 -17.27
C GLU A 30 5.96 13.12 -16.03
N GLY A 31 6.77 13.35 -14.99
CA GLY A 31 6.32 14.00 -13.75
C GLY A 31 5.40 13.13 -12.88
N CYS A 32 5.33 11.82 -13.11
CA CYS A 32 4.53 10.88 -12.33
C CYS A 32 5.33 9.62 -11.95
N SER A 33 4.95 8.99 -10.84
CA SER A 33 5.42 7.67 -10.42
C SER A 33 4.25 6.75 -10.08
N SER A 34 4.43 5.44 -10.22
CA SER A 34 3.53 4.44 -9.65
C SER A 34 4.10 3.88 -8.35
N GLN A 35 3.31 3.92 -7.29
CA GLN A 35 3.64 3.40 -5.97
C GLN A 35 2.72 2.23 -5.62
N ASP A 36 3.33 1.11 -5.25
CA ASP A 36 2.68 -0.01 -4.60
C ASP A 36 2.84 0.06 -3.09
N MET A 37 1.84 -0.46 -2.39
CA MET A 37 1.83 -0.56 -0.94
C MET A 37 1.20 -1.88 -0.51
N ILE A 38 1.88 -2.58 0.39
CA ILE A 38 1.38 -3.78 1.06
C ILE A 38 1.38 -3.54 2.57
N VAL A 39 0.23 -3.77 3.21
CA VAL A 39 0.12 -3.80 4.66
C VAL A 39 0.15 -5.25 5.11
N TRP A 40 0.98 -5.55 6.09
CA TRP A 40 1.23 -6.89 6.59
C TRP A 40 0.58 -7.13 7.95
N SER A 41 0.21 -8.37 8.25
CA SER A 41 -0.17 -8.83 9.59
C SER A 41 1.06 -8.95 10.50
N ALA A 42 0.88 -9.42 11.72
CA ALA A 42 1.98 -9.71 12.64
C ALA A 42 2.58 -11.11 12.38
N ASP A 43 1.86 -11.91 11.59
CA ASP A 43 2.24 -13.27 11.19
C ASP A 43 2.79 -13.28 9.74
N ASP A 44 3.26 -12.12 9.25
CA ASP A 44 3.82 -11.92 7.91
C ASP A 44 2.86 -12.25 6.74
N GLU A 45 1.54 -12.13 6.96
CA GLU A 45 0.53 -12.28 5.89
C GLU A 45 0.11 -10.92 5.31
N PRO A 46 -0.04 -10.76 3.99
CA PRO A 46 -0.53 -9.52 3.40
C PRO A 46 -2.04 -9.34 3.69
N VAL A 47 -2.42 -8.22 4.29
CA VAL A 47 -3.81 -7.92 4.69
C VAL A 47 -4.47 -6.84 3.86
N LYS A 48 -3.68 -5.93 3.26
CA LYS A 48 -4.16 -4.93 2.31
C LYS A 48 -3.13 -4.71 1.21
N ALA A 49 -3.61 -4.47 0.00
CA ALA A 49 -2.79 -4.01 -1.11
C ALA A 49 -3.40 -2.76 -1.73
N GLY A 50 -2.55 -1.79 -2.05
CA GLY A 50 -2.95 -0.55 -2.72
C GLY A 50 -1.95 -0.18 -3.79
N ARG A 51 -2.42 0.46 -4.85
CA ARG A 51 -1.58 1.08 -5.88
C ARG A 51 -2.04 2.51 -6.11
N GLN A 52 -1.09 3.40 -6.27
CA GLN A 52 -1.36 4.79 -6.52
C GLN A 52 -0.41 5.41 -7.58
N PRO A 53 -0.91 6.27 -8.48
CA PRO A 53 -0.09 7.26 -9.16
C PRO A 53 0.23 8.47 -8.26
N VAL A 54 1.50 8.87 -8.22
CA VAL A 54 2.03 9.98 -7.42
C VAL A 54 2.69 11.00 -8.35
N ALA A 55 2.31 12.26 -8.27
CA ALA A 55 3.00 13.33 -9.01
C ALA A 55 4.39 13.57 -8.41
N ILE A 56 5.40 13.73 -9.28
CA ILE A 56 6.77 14.08 -8.94
C ILE A 56 6.93 15.57 -9.20
N PHE A 57 7.31 16.33 -8.16
CA PHE A 57 7.69 17.72 -8.28
C PHE A 57 9.19 17.83 -8.05
N VAL A 58 9.91 18.39 -9.03
CA VAL A 58 11.35 18.66 -9.01
C VAL A 58 11.62 20.13 -8.82
#